data_AF-A0A4Q1EWD1-F1
#
_entry.id   AF-A0A4Q1EWD1-F1
#
_cell.length_a   1.000
_cell.length_b   1.000
_cell.length_c   1.000
_cell.angle_alpha   90.00
_cell.angle_beta   90.00
_cell.angle_gamma   90.00
#
_symmetry.space_group_name_H-M   'P 1'
#
loop_
_entity.id
_entity.type
_entity.pdbx_description
1 polymer ?
#
loop_
_entity_poly.entity_id
_entity_poly.type
_entity_poly.pdbx_seq_one_letter_code
_entity_poly.pdbx_strand_id
1 'polypeptide(L)' 'NGIEVMLYMTMIASMLLLIYKKVNNLGYKTAKRRIAMELRDMITAILIIFAGGDPAKVFKT' A
#
# COMPACT_ATOMS: atom_id res chain seq x y z
N ASN A 1 19.88 -8.06 -16.29
CA ASN A 1 18.59 -7.97 -17.01
C ASN A 1 17.59 -7.11 -16.25
N GLY A 2 17.38 -5.85 -16.64
CA GLY A 2 16.41 -4.97 -15.97
C GLY A 2 14.94 -5.37 -16.18
N ILE A 3 14.63 -6.01 -17.31
CA ILE A 3 13.28 -6.47 -17.65
C ILE A 3 12.81 -7.58 -16.71
N GLU A 4 13.67 -8.56 -16.42
CA GLU A 4 13.35 -9.66 -15.49
C GLU A 4 13.00 -9.13 -14.11
N VAL A 5 13.80 -8.19 -13.59
CA VAL A 5 13.53 -7.54 -12.30
C VAL A 5 12.17 -6.84 -12.32
N MET A 6 11.87 -6.07 -13.37
CA MET A 6 10.56 -5.41 -13.49
C MET A 6 9.40 -6.40 -13.55
N LEU A 7 9.57 -7.53 -14.25
CA LEU A 7 8.56 -8.59 -14.33
C LEU A 7 8.30 -9.22 -12.96
N TYR A 8 9.36 -9.58 -12.22
CA TYR A 8 9.22 -10.13 -10.86
C TYR A 8 8.51 -9.15 -9.93
N MET A 9 8.91 -7.87 -9.94
CA MET A 9 8.28 -6.85 -9.09
C MET A 9 6.81 -6.65 -9.45
N THR A 10 6.46 -6.63 -10.73
CA THR A 10 5.07 -6.46 -11.20
C THR A 10 4.21 -7.67 -10.82
N MET A 11 4.76 -8.88 -10.92
CA MET A 11 4.08 -10.11 -10.56
C MET A 11 3.78 -10.16 -9.05
N ILE A 12 4.77 -9.85 -8.22
CA ILE A 12 4.61 -9.79 -6.76
C ILE A 12 3.55 -8.74 -6.38
N ALA A 13 3.64 -7.53 -6.94
CA ALA A 13 2.66 -6.47 -6.68
C ALA A 13 1.23 -6.89 -7.10
N SER A 14 1.09 -7.59 -8.22
CA SER A 14 -0.20 -8.12 -8.69
C SER A 14 -0.75 -9.19 -7.75
N MET A 15 0.09 -10.12 -7.28
CA MET A 15 -0.29 -11.15 -6.31
C MET A 15 -0.81 -10.53 -5.01
N LEU A 16 -0.09 -9.55 -4.46
CA LEU A 16 -0.49 -8.83 -3.24
C LEU A 16 -1.84 -8.13 -3.42
N LEU A 17 -2.07 -7.47 -4.55
CA LEU A 17 -3.35 -6.82 -4.85
C LEU A 17 -4.51 -7.84 -4.91
N LEU A 18 -4.31 -9.00 -5.54
CA LEU A 18 -5.33 -10.04 -5.63
C LEU A 18 -5.63 -10.68 -4.27
N ILE A 19 -4.61 -10.90 -3.44
CA ILE A 19 -4.77 -11.38 -2.06
C ILE A 19 -5.57 -10.37 -1.23
N TYR A 20 -5.17 -9.09 -1.26
CA TYR A 20 -5.88 -8.01 -0.55
C TYR A 20 -7.35 -7.94 -0.99
N LYS A 21 -7.61 -8.01 -2.30
CA LYS A 21 -8.97 -8.07 -2.85
C LYS A 21 -9.78 -9.23 -2.25
N LYS A 22 -9.18 -10.44 -2.20
CA LYS A 22 -9.84 -11.67 -1.73
C LYS A 22 -10.16 -11.60 -0.23
N VAL A 23 -9.18 -11.24 0.58
CA VAL A 23 -9.32 -11.19 2.05
C VAL A 23 -10.36 -10.14 2.49
N ASN A 24 -10.43 -9.01 1.78
CA ASN A 24 -11.37 -7.93 2.11
C ASN A 24 -12.73 -8.03 1.38
N ASN A 25 -12.95 -9.09 0.60
CA ASN A 25 -14.15 -9.27 -0.23
C ASN A 25 -14.50 -8.04 -1.10
N LEU A 26 -13.50 -7.46 -1.78
CA LEU A 26 -13.66 -6.25 -2.58
C LEU A 26 -13.69 -6.54 -4.08
N GLY A 27 -14.30 -5.61 -4.84
CA GLY A 27 -14.09 -5.51 -6.28
C GLY A 27 -12.67 -5.02 -6.60
N TYR A 28 -12.14 -5.35 -7.79
CA TYR A 28 -10.77 -5.02 -8.18
C TYR A 28 -10.47 -3.51 -8.12
N LYS A 29 -11.35 -2.67 -8.67
CA LYS A 29 -11.18 -1.20 -8.65
C LYS A 29 -11.08 -0.66 -7.22
N THR A 30 -11.95 -1.12 -6.33
CA THR A 30 -11.97 -0.72 -4.92
C THR A 30 -10.73 -1.21 -4.18
N ALA A 31 -10.33 -2.47 -4.40
CA ALA A 31 -9.13 -3.05 -3.80
C ALA A 31 -7.87 -2.26 -4.20
N LYS A 32 -7.70 -1.97 -5.50
CA LYS A 32 -6.57 -1.19 -6.02
C LYS A 32 -6.51 0.21 -5.41
N ARG A 33 -7.65 0.87 -5.25
CA ARG A 33 -7.72 2.19 -4.63
C ARG A 33 -7.38 2.12 -3.13
N ARG A 34 -7.99 1.19 -2.38
CA ARG A 34 -7.80 1.10 -0.92
C ARG A 34 -6.38 0.73 -0.52
N ILE A 35 -5.79 -0.30 -1.14
CA ILE A 35 -4.42 -0.71 -0.81
C ILE A 35 -3.42 0.43 -1.04
N ALA A 36 -3.62 1.25 -2.08
CA ALA A 36 -2.77 2.41 -2.34
C ALA A 36 -2.96 3.53 -1.31
N MET A 37 -4.19 3.76 -0.83
CA MET A 37 -4.46 4.74 0.22
C MET A 37 -3.87 4.29 1.56
N GLU A 38 -4.14 3.06 1.98
CA GLU A 38 -3.62 2.50 3.24
C GLU A 38 -2.08 2.49 3.25
N LEU A 39 -1.44 2.08 2.15
CA LEU A 39 0.02 2.11 2.03
C LEU A 39 0.56 3.54 2.10
N ARG A 40 -0.11 4.51 1.46
CA ARG A 40 0.27 5.92 1.54
C ARG A 40 0.16 6.46 2.96
N ASP A 41 -0.91 6.11 3.68
CA ASP A 41 -1.11 6.54 5.06
C ASP A 41 -0.05 5.94 5.98
N MET A 42 0.29 4.65 5.80
CA MET A 42 1.39 3.99 6.50
C MET A 42 2.74 4.67 6.24
N ILE A 43 3.08 4.94 4.97
CA ILE A 43 4.33 5.63 4.60
C ILE A 43 4.38 7.02 5.23
N THR A 44 3.26 7.74 5.21
CA THR A 44 3.16 9.08 5.80
C THR A 44 3.36 9.04 7.31
N ALA A 45 2.75 8.08 8.01
CA ALA A 45 2.96 7.90 9.45
C ALA A 45 4.44 7.60 9.78
N ILE A 46 5.07 6.71 9.02
CA ILE A 46 6.50 6.38 9.15
C ILE A 46 7.36 7.64 8.94
N LEU A 47 7.07 8.44 7.92
CA LEU A 47 7.81 9.68 7.63
C LEU A 47 7.68 10.70 8.76
N ILE A 48 6.48 10.87 9.34
CA ILE A 48 6.26 11.75 10.49
C ILE A 48 7.09 11.29 11.70
N ILE A 49 7.12 9.99 11.99
CA ILE A 49 7.93 9.43 13.08
C ILE A 49 9.42 9.69 12.84
N PHE A 50 9.92 9.46 11.62
CA PHE A 50 11.31 9.75 11.27
C PHE A 50 11.68 11.23 11.41
N ALA A 51 10.71 12.14 11.25
CA ALA A 51 10.89 13.58 11.46
C ALA A 51 10.75 14.00 12.94
N GLY A 52 10.53 13.07 13.88
CA GLY A 52 10.30 13.36 15.30
C GLY A 52 8.91 13.91 15.62
N GLY A 53 7.96 13.79 14.69
CA GLY A 53 6.59 14.22 14.87
C GLY A 53 5.67 13.14 15.45
N ASP A 54 4.40 13.52 15.64
CA ASP A 54 3.34 12.63 16.15
C ASP A 54 2.28 12.39 15.06
N PRO A 55 2.19 11.17 14.48
CA PRO A 55 1.20 10.83 13.45
C PRO A 55 -0.26 11.01 13.88
N ALA A 56 -0.57 10.91 15.18
CA ALA A 56 -1.94 11.02 15.69
C ALA A 56 -2.55 12.41 15.47
N LYS A 57 -1.71 13.44 15.26
CA LYS A 57 -2.16 14.79 14.94
C LYS A 57 -2.67 14.92 13.50
N VAL A 58 -2.27 14.01 12.61
CA VAL A 58 -2.65 13.98 11.19
C VAL A 58 -3.81 13.02 10.96
N PHE A 59 -3.72 11.80 11.51
CA PHE A 59 -4.75 10.78 11.38
C PHE A 59 -5.67 10.80 12.61
N LYS A 60 -6.70 11.64 12.58
CA LYS A 60 -7.74 11.66 13.63
C LYS A 60 -8.74 10.52 13.37
N THR A 61 -8.98 9.70 14.40
CA THR A 61 -9.99 8.61 14.39
C THR A 61 -11.41 9.17 14.39
#